data_AF-A0A2V9PEE2-F1
#
_entry.id   AF-A0A2V9PEE2-F1
#
_cell.length_a   1.000
_cell.length_b   1.000
_cell.length_c   1.000
_cell.angle_alpha   90.00
_cell.angle_beta   90.00
_cell.angle_gamma   90.00
#
_symmetry.space_group_name_H-M   'P 1'
#
loop_
_entity.id
_entity.type
_entity.pdbx_description
1 polymer ?
#
loop_
_entity_poly.entity_id
_entity_poly.type
_entity_poly.pdbx_seq_one_letter_code
_entity_poly.pdbx_strand_id
1 'polypeptide(L)' 'MKILYVSQYFQPEMGAPAARAAELARYWARGGHEVTVLTGFPNHPTGVVPLEYRSKF' A
#
# COMPACT_ATOMS: atom_id res chain seq x y z
N MET A 1 -3.64 9.69 -16.56
CA MET A 1 -2.17 9.80 -16.32
C MET A 1 -1.69 8.47 -15.75
N LYS A 2 -0.38 8.18 -15.83
CA LYS A 2 0.23 7.06 -15.11
C LYS A 2 0.86 7.59 -13.82
N ILE A 3 0.43 7.07 -12.67
CA ILE A 3 0.86 7.50 -11.34
C ILE A 3 1.54 6.32 -10.66
N LEU A 4 2.82 6.46 -10.32
CA LEU A 4 3.52 5.56 -9.42
C LEU A 4 3.53 6.19 -8.02
N TYR A 5 2.88 5.55 -7.07
CA TYR A 5 2.92 5.95 -5.67
C TYR A 5 3.83 4.98 -4.89
N VAL A 6 5.01 5.48 -4.50
CA VAL A 6 5.94 4.74 -3.64
C VAL A 6 5.63 5.07 -2.18
N SER A 7 5.32 4.06 -1.37
CA SER A 7 5.03 4.21 0.05
C SER A 7 5.45 2.98 0.82
N GLN A 8 6.16 3.17 1.93
CA GLN A 8 6.47 2.05 2.85
C GLN A 8 5.18 1.42 3.42
N TYR A 9 4.13 2.23 3.61
CA TYR A 9 2.88 1.83 4.24
C TYR A 9 1.78 1.67 3.20
N PHE A 10 1.06 0.55 3.25
CA PHE A 10 -0.17 0.35 2.50
C PHE A 10 -1.07 -0.69 3.18
N GLN A 11 -2.34 -0.73 2.81
CA GLN A 11 -3.25 -1.78 3.26
C GLN A 11 -2.66 -3.18 2.93
N PRO A 12 -2.77 -4.17 3.84
CA PRO A 12 -3.60 -4.20 5.05
C PRO A 12 -2.94 -3.64 6.32
N GLU A 13 -1.77 -3.00 6.23
CA GLU A 13 -1.11 -2.43 7.39
C GLU A 13 -1.99 -1.38 8.08
N MET A 14 -1.97 -1.36 9.41
CA MET A 14 -2.77 -0.43 10.20
C MET A 14 -2.12 0.95 10.29
N GLY A 15 -2.94 1.96 10.63
CA GLY A 15 -2.48 3.30 10.95
C GLY A 15 -2.74 4.33 9.86
N ALA A 16 -2.61 5.60 10.25
CA ALA A 16 -2.91 6.75 9.39
C ALA A 16 -2.10 6.78 8.07
N PRO A 17 -0.80 6.41 8.04
CA PRO A 17 -0.04 6.39 6.79
C PRO A 17 -0.60 5.41 5.76
N ALA A 18 -0.87 4.15 6.15
CA ALA A 18 -1.40 3.12 5.27
C ALA A 18 -2.81 3.47 4.75
N ALA A 19 -3.67 3.99 5.64
CA ALA A 19 -5.01 4.46 5.27
C ALA A 19 -4.96 5.61 4.25
N ARG A 20 -4.10 6.61 4.49
CA ARG A 20 -3.94 7.75 3.56
C ARG A 20 -3.43 7.29 2.20
N ALA A 21 -2.43 6.40 2.18
CA ALA A 21 -1.87 5.89 0.93
C ALA A 21 -2.94 5.16 0.10
N ALA A 22 -3.74 4.31 0.75
CA ALA A 22 -4.84 3.59 0.11
C ALA A 22 -5.95 4.52 -0.40
N GLU A 23 -6.39 5.49 0.39
CA GLU A 23 -7.48 6.40 0.00
C GLU A 23 -7.07 7.34 -1.13
N LEU A 24 -5.83 7.85 -1.13
CA LEU A 24 -5.30 8.64 -2.25
C LEU A 24 -5.20 7.81 -3.53
N ALA A 25 -4.63 6.61 -3.46
CA ALA A 25 -4.53 5.72 -4.61
C ALA A 25 -5.91 5.41 -5.22
N ARG A 26 -6.90 5.11 -4.36
CA ARG A 26 -8.29 4.88 -4.78
C ARG A 26 -8.94 6.14 -5.35
N TYR A 27 -8.70 7.31 -4.76
CA TYR A 27 -9.22 8.58 -5.25
C TYR A 27 -8.73 8.87 -6.67
N TRP A 28 -7.43 8.74 -6.92
CA TRP A 28 -6.86 8.92 -8.26
C TRP A 28 -7.34 7.88 -9.26
N ALA A 29 -7.45 6.61 -8.85
CA ALA A 29 -7.99 5.56 -9.70
C ALA A 29 -9.46 5.85 -10.09
N ARG A 30 -10.30 6.30 -9.15
CA ARG A 30 -11.68 6.76 -9.44
C ARG A 30 -11.72 7.98 -10.36
N GLY A 31 -10.67 8.82 -10.32
CA GLY A 31 -10.48 9.92 -11.26
C GLY A 31 -10.03 9.51 -12.67
N GLY A 32 -9.95 8.21 -12.98
CA GLY A 32 -9.58 7.71 -14.30
C GLY A 32 -8.07 7.66 -14.56
N HIS A 33 -7.24 7.62 -13.51
CA HIS A 33 -5.79 7.47 -13.64
C HIS A 33 -5.36 6.00 -13.52
N GLU A 34 -4.30 5.64 -14.23
CA GLU A 34 -3.61 4.35 -14.05
C GLU A 34 -2.67 4.50 -12.86
N VAL A 35 -3.03 3.86 -11.74
CA VAL A 35 -2.30 4.01 -10.47
C VAL A 35 -1.64 2.69 -10.10
N THR A 36 -0.32 2.71 -9.94
CA THR A 36 0.47 1.61 -9.40
C THR A 36 1.01 2.03 -8.04
N VAL A 37 0.82 1.20 -7.03
CA VAL A 37 1.40 1.42 -5.70
C VAL A 37 2.55 0.44 -5.50
N LEU A 38 3.74 0.98 -5.22
CA LEU A 38 4.90 0.20 -4.81
C LEU A 38 5.04 0.34 -3.30
N THR A 39 4.97 -0.79 -2.59
CA THR A 39 4.95 -0.82 -1.13
C THR A 39 5.64 -2.05 -0.55
N GLY A 40 5.95 -1.98 0.74
CA GLY A 40 6.52 -3.10 1.49
C GLY A 40 5.47 -4.14 1.87
N PHE A 41 5.93 -5.30 2.32
CA PHE A 41 5.04 -6.25 3.00
C PHE A 41 4.58 -5.66 4.34
N PRO A 42 3.30 -5.88 4.73
CA PRO A 42 2.81 -5.39 6.01
C PRO A 42 3.64 -5.99 7.14
N ASN A 43 4.15 -5.16 8.04
CA ASN A 43 4.95 -5.59 9.18
C ASN A 43 4.84 -4.67 10.39
N HIS A 44 4.24 -3.48 10.27
CA HIS A 44 4.00 -2.57 11.39
C HIS A 44 2.80 -3.03 12.25
N PRO A 45 2.85 -2.90 13.60
CA PRO A 45 3.96 -2.35 14.41
C PRO A 45 4.97 -3.40 14.87
N THR A 46 4.72 -4.68 14.61
CA THR A 46 5.46 -5.79 15.23
C THR A 46 6.85 -6.02 14.64
N GLY A 47 7.12 -5.47 13.45
CA GLY A 47 8.29 -5.79 12.63
C GLY A 47 8.22 -7.16 11.94
N VAL A 48 7.10 -7.88 12.11
CA VAL A 48 6.94 -9.28 11.72
C VAL A 48 6.00 -9.36 10.53
N VAL A 49 6.53 -9.73 9.36
CA VAL A 49 5.70 -9.98 8.16
C VAL A 49 4.75 -11.15 8.44
N PRO A 50 3.43 -11.06 8.19
CA PRO A 50 2.51 -12.19 8.35
C PRO A 50 2.80 -13.36 7.41
N LEU A 51 2.47 -14.59 7.80
CA LEU A 51 2.83 -15.81 7.08
C LEU A 51 2.32 -15.83 5.63
N GLU A 52 1.12 -15.31 5.39
CA GLU A 52 0.49 -15.21 4.07
C GLU A 52 1.24 -14.29 3.08
N TYR A 53 2.18 -13.48 3.58
CA TYR A 53 3.06 -12.62 2.79
C TYR A 53 4.50 -13.16 2.67
N ARG A 54 4.88 -14.19 3.44
CA ARG A 54 6.28 -14.70 3.51
C ARG A 54 6.72 -15.65 2.40
N SER A 55 5.85 -16.00 1.46
CA SER A 55 6.15 -17.01 0.43
C SER A 55 5.85 -16.53 -0.99
N LYS A 56 5.79 -15.21 -1.21
CA LYS A 56 5.32 -14.67 -2.48
C LYS A 56 6.40 -14.46 -3.55
N PHE A 57 7.69 -14.60 -3.26
CA PHE A 57 8.79 -14.48 -4.24
C PHE A 57 10.01 -15.29 -3.83
#